data_AF-A0A6I3U9M7-F1
#
_entry.id   AF-A0A6I3U9M7-F1
#
_cell.length_a   1.000
_cell.length_b   1.000
_cell.length_c   1.000
_cell.angle_alpha   90.00
_cell.angle_beta   90.00
_cell.angle_gamma   90.00
#
_symmetry.space_group_name_H-M   'P 1'
#
loop_
_entity.id
_entity.type
_entity.pdbx_description
1 polymer ?
#
loop_
_entity_poly.entity_id
_entity_poly.type
_entity_poly.pdbx_seq_one_letter_code
_entity_poly.pdbx_strand_id
1 'polypeptide(L)'
;IYMDGKRIKDYDERELRLSTGYVLQAIALFPNLTVEENIALIPEMKGWTKEEIAQKTEELLAKVGLPVAEYGHRLPSELSGGEQQRVG
;
A
#
# COMPACT_ATOMS: atom_id res chain seq x y z
N ILE A 1 1.75 11.72 -23.69
CA ILE A 1 1.89 11.84 -22.23
C ILE A 1 3.30 11.39 -21.87
N TYR A 2 4.02 12.22 -21.11
CA TYR A 2 5.39 11.96 -20.65
C TYR A 2 5.38 11.88 -19.12
N MET A 3 6.24 11.03 -18.56
CA MET A 3 6.53 10.94 -17.13
C MET A 3 8.05 11.01 -17.00
N ASP A 4 8.57 11.85 -16.09
CA ASP A 4 10.02 12.05 -15.88
C ASP A 4 10.83 12.24 -17.18
N GLY A 5 10.26 12.95 -18.16
CA GLY A 5 10.90 13.23 -19.45
C GLY A 5 10.90 12.06 -20.46
N LYS A 6 10.39 10.88 -20.11
CA LYS A 6 10.26 9.73 -21.02
C LYS A 6 8.78 9.53 -21.41
N ARG A 7 8.50 9.10 -22.65
CA ARG A 7 7.11 8.84 -23.09
C ARG A 7 6.60 7.61 -22.35
N ILE A 8 5.36 7.66 -21.87
CA ILE A 8 4.72 6.53 -21.18
C ILE A 8 4.79 5.24 -22.00
N LYS A 9 4.59 5.33 -23.32
CA LYS A 9 4.66 4.17 -24.24
C LYS A 9 6.04 3.50 -24.33
N ASP A 10 7.08 4.19 -23.89
CA ASP A 10 8.46 3.69 -23.94
C ASP A 10 8.86 3.02 -22.60
N TYR A 11 8.00 3.05 -21.57
CA TYR A 11 8.20 2.31 -20.31
C TYR A 11 7.71 0.87 -20.43
N ASP A 12 8.32 -0.02 -19.64
CA ASP A 12 7.69 -1.29 -19.33
C ASP A 12 6.40 -1.04 -18.53
N GLU A 13 5.28 -1.62 -18.96
CA GLU A 13 3.98 -1.36 -18.35
C GLU A 13 3.91 -1.80 -16.89
N ARG A 14 4.59 -2.90 -16.54
CA ARG A 14 4.58 -3.43 -15.17
C ARG A 14 5.40 -2.53 -14.25
N GLU A 15 6.60 -2.13 -14.66
CA GLU A 15 7.42 -1.21 -13.89
C GLU A 15 6.73 0.14 -13.67
N LEU A 16 6.08 0.66 -14.70
CA LEU A 16 5.30 1.89 -14.62
C LEU A 16 4.18 1.80 -13.58
N ARG A 17 3.44 0.68 -13.54
CA ARG A 17 2.35 0.47 -12.57
C ARG A 17 2.87 0.32 -11.14
N LEU A 18 3.98 -0.39 -10.93
CA LEU A 18 4.55 -0.56 -9.60
C LEU A 18 5.17 0.73 -9.05
N SER A 19 5.71 1.59 -9.91
CA SER A 19 6.27 2.89 -9.52
C SER A 19 5.22 3.99 -9.29
N THR A 20 4.01 3.82 -9.81
CA THR A 20 2.93 4.81 -9.70
C THR A 20 1.95 4.43 -8.59
N GLY A 21 1.88 5.22 -7.52
CA GLY A 21 0.81 5.11 -6.52
C GLY A 21 -0.49 5.72 -7.03
N TYR A 22 -1.62 5.05 -6.81
CA TYR A 22 -2.96 5.56 -7.13
C TYR A 22 -3.92 5.25 -5.99
N VAL A 23 -4.87 6.15 -5.76
CA VAL A 23 -5.94 5.99 -4.75
C VAL A 23 -7.27 5.91 -5.50
N LEU A 24 -8.06 4.87 -5.23
CA LEU A 24 -9.37 4.69 -5.83
C LEU A 24 -10.43 5.50 -5.06
N GLN A 25 -11.51 5.90 -5.75
CA GLN A 25 -12.62 6.63 -5.10
C GLN A 25 -13.36 5.76 -4.06
N ALA A 26 -13.35 4.44 -4.25
CA ALA A 26 -13.79 3.46 -3.27
C ALA A 26 -12.57 2.84 -2.59
N ILE A 27 -12.72 2.52 -1.31
CA ILE A 27 -11.70 1.78 -0.54
C ILE A 27 -11.42 0.45 -1.27
N ALA A 28 -10.16 0.23 -1.60
CA ALA A 28 -9.70 -0.94 -2.35
C ALA A 28 -8.74 -1.78 -1.52
N LEU A 29 -9.21 -2.25 -0.36
CA LEU A 29 -8.47 -3.20 0.47
C LEU A 29 -8.89 -4.63 0.10
N PHE A 30 -7.93 -5.55 0.10
CA PHE A 30 -8.20 -6.97 -0.01
C PHE A 30 -8.84 -7.46 1.30
N PRO A 31 -10.09 -7.93 1.28
CA PRO A 31 -10.87 -8.18 2.50
C PRO A 31 -10.36 -9.36 3.32
N ASN A 32 -9.61 -10.27 2.68
CA ASN A 32 -9.08 -11.48 3.28
C ASN A 32 -7.62 -11.33 3.76
N LEU A 33 -7.06 -10.13 3.61
CA LEU A 33 -5.71 -9.79 4.06
C LEU A 33 -5.83 -8.84 5.26
N THR A 34 -4.94 -8.97 6.21
CA THR A 34 -4.76 -8.01 7.30
C THR A 34 -4.30 -6.65 6.78
N VAL A 35 -4.34 -5.61 7.63
CA VAL A 35 -3.81 -4.28 7.28
C VAL A 35 -2.35 -4.36 6.87
N GLU A 36 -1.52 -5.10 7.63
CA GLU A 36 -0.09 -5.26 7.32
C GLU A 36 0.11 -5.95 5.97
N GLU A 37 -0.62 -7.03 5.70
CA GLU A 37 -0.54 -7.77 4.43
C GLU A 37 -1.01 -6.92 3.24
N ASN A 38 -2.05 -6.09 3.42
CA ASN A 38 -2.50 -5.14 2.40
C ASN A 38 -1.41 -4.12 2.05
N ILE A 39 -0.71 -3.57 3.05
CA ILE A 39 0.37 -2.60 2.85
C ILE A 39 1.62 -3.27 2.24
N ALA A 40 1.90 -4.51 2.65
CA ALA A 40 3.06 -5.28 2.21
C ALA A 40 3.00 -5.73 0.74
N LEU A 41 1.81 -5.85 0.14
CA LEU A 41 1.62 -6.43 -1.19
C LEU A 41 2.48 -5.77 -2.28
N ILE A 42 2.50 -4.44 -2.34
CA ILE A 42 3.26 -3.71 -3.37
C ILE A 42 4.78 -3.78 -3.11
N PRO A 43 5.29 -3.55 -1.88
CA PRO A 43 6.68 -3.82 -1.53
C PRO A 43 7.17 -5.23 -1.85
N GLU A 44 6.37 -6.27 -1.58
CA GLU A 44 6.71 -7.66 -1.93
C GLU A 44 6.86 -7.84 -3.44
N MET A 45 5.94 -7.28 -4.24
CA MET A 45 6.04 -7.30 -5.70
C MET A 45 7.25 -6.53 -6.24
N LYS A 46 7.77 -5.56 -5.48
CA LYS A 46 9.02 -4.84 -5.75
C LYS A 46 10.26 -5.57 -5.26
N GLY A 47 10.11 -6.70 -4.57
CA GLY A 47 11.22 -7.51 -4.07
C GLY A 47 11.90 -6.95 -2.83
N TRP A 48 11.20 -6.17 -2.00
CA TRP A 48 11.73 -5.68 -0.72
C TRP A 48 11.92 -6.84 0.26
N THR A 49 12.86 -6.71 1.19
CA THR A 49 13.04 -7.72 2.26
C THR A 49 11.93 -7.62 3.29
N LYS A 50 11.70 -8.69 4.05
CA LYS A 50 10.68 -8.71 5.10
C LYS A 50 10.92 -7.63 6.16
N GLU A 51 12.19 -7.37 6.47
CA GLU A 51 12.60 -6.34 7.42
C GLU A 51 12.28 -4.93 6.90
N GLU A 52 12.56 -4.65 5.62
CA GLU A 52 12.23 -3.38 4.98
C GLU A 52 10.72 -3.14 4.96
N ILE A 53 9.94 -4.18 4.67
CA ILE A 53 8.49 -4.14 4.67
C ILE A 53 7.96 -3.85 6.07
N ALA A 54 8.38 -4.61 7.08
CA ALA A 54 7.92 -4.43 8.46
C ALA A 54 8.20 -3.02 8.97
N GLN A 55 9.44 -2.52 8.75
CA GLN A 55 9.82 -1.16 9.14
C GLN A 55 8.97 -0.11 8.41
N LYS A 56 8.72 -0.31 7.11
CA LYS A 56 7.95 0.67 6.33
C LYS A 56 6.49 0.68 6.71
N THR A 57 5.90 -0.48 6.93
CA THR A 57 4.52 -0.62 7.41
C THR A 57 4.35 0.11 8.74
N GLU A 58 5.26 -0.09 9.71
CA GLU A 58 5.24 0.62 10.99
C GLU A 58 5.29 2.13 10.84
N GLU A 59 6.22 2.63 10.00
CA GLU A 59 6.37 4.06 9.74
C GLU A 59 5.09 4.67 9.12
N LEU A 60 4.52 4.02 8.10
CA LEU A 60 3.35 4.53 7.37
C LEU A 60 2.10 4.54 8.25
N LEU A 61 1.88 3.46 8.98
CA LEU A 61 0.74 3.33 9.86
C LEU A 61 0.78 4.30 11.04
N ALA A 62 1.96 4.54 11.62
CA ALA A 62 2.14 5.57 12.64
C ALA A 62 1.79 6.98 12.12
N LYS A 63 2.18 7.31 10.87
CA LYS A 63 1.88 8.63 10.26
C LYS A 63 0.39 8.90 10.08
N VAL A 64 -0.42 7.86 9.88
CA VAL A 64 -1.88 7.98 9.74
C VAL A 64 -2.65 7.72 11.04
N GLY A 65 -1.92 7.64 12.17
CA GLY A 65 -2.50 7.45 13.50
C GLY A 65 -3.09 6.07 13.74
N LEU A 66 -2.56 5.03 13.08
CA LEU A 66 -3.04 3.66 13.14
C LEU A 66 -1.90 2.70 13.52
N PRO A 67 -1.33 2.77 14.73
CA PRO A 67 -0.11 2.05 15.09
C PRO A 67 -0.19 0.54 14.79
N VAL A 68 0.86 -0.02 14.17
CA VAL A 68 0.93 -1.44 13.76
C VAL A 68 0.58 -2.39 14.89
N ALA A 69 1.05 -2.13 16.11
CA ALA A 69 0.80 -2.99 17.26
C ALA A 69 -0.69 -3.22 17.55
N GLU A 70 -1.55 -2.27 17.18
CA GLU A 70 -2.99 -2.35 17.41
C GLU A 70 -3.78 -2.71 16.13
N TYR A 71 -3.32 -2.23 14.97
CA TYR A 71 -4.06 -2.30 13.72
C TYR A 71 -3.51 -3.29 12.70
N GLY A 72 -2.22 -3.66 12.78
CA GLY A 72 -1.53 -4.44 11.76
C GLY A 72 -2.20 -5.79 11.47
N HIS A 73 -2.64 -6.49 12.51
CA HIS A 73 -3.29 -7.80 12.40
C HIS A 73 -4.82 -7.74 12.21
N ARG A 74 -5.42 -6.55 12.15
CA ARG A 74 -6.85 -6.40 11.90
C ARG A 74 -7.17 -6.65 10.44
N LEU A 75 -8.35 -7.19 10.17
CA LEU A 75 -8.94 -7.28 8.84
C LEU A 75 -9.66 -5.97 8.48
N PRO A 76 -9.83 -5.64 7.18
CA PRO A 76 -10.56 -4.44 6.76
C PRO A 76 -11.96 -4.33 7.34
N SER A 77 -12.66 -5.45 7.57
CA SER A 77 -13.99 -5.48 8.19
C SER A 77 -14.01 -5.01 9.65
N GLU A 78 -12.86 -4.99 10.32
CA GLU A 78 -12.70 -4.55 11.72
C GLU A 78 -12.33 -3.06 11.82
N LEU A 79 -12.19 -2.39 10.68
CA LEU A 79 -11.88 -0.97 10.58
C LEU A 79 -13.14 -0.17 10.24
N SER A 80 -13.28 1.01 10.83
CA SER A 80 -14.25 2.01 10.36
C SER A 80 -13.92 2.48 8.94
N GLY A 81 -14.92 3.00 8.21
CA GLY A 81 -14.70 3.48 6.85
C GLY A 81 -13.62 4.57 6.74
N GLY A 82 -13.51 5.45 7.74
CA GLY A 82 -12.46 6.46 7.79
C GLY A 82 -11.07 5.90 8.08
N GLU A 83 -10.96 4.78 8.80
CA GLU A 83 -9.70 4.07 9.00
C GLU A 83 -9.29 3.31 7.74
N GLN A 84 -10.24 2.63 7.08
CA GLN A 84 -10.00 1.96 5.81
C GLN A 84 -9.51 2.92 4.72
N GLN A 85 -10.03 4.15 4.68
CA GLN A 85 -9.58 5.20 3.75
C GLN A 85 -8.15 5.68 4.04
N ARG A 86 -7.64 5.53 5.27
CA ARG A 86 -6.25 5.88 5.60
C ARG A 86 -5.26 4.77 5.26
N VAL A 87 -5.73 3.52 5.18
CA VAL A 87 -4.92 2.35 4.83
C VAL A 87 -4.87 2.14 3.30
N GLY A 88 -6.00 2.30 2.61
CA GLY A 88 -6.11 2.15 1.15
C GLY A 88 -5.61 3.35 0.38
#